data_AF-A0A2P7TEI0-F1
#
_entry.id   AF-A0A2P7TEI0-F1
#
_cell.length_a   1.000
_cell.length_b   1.000
_cell.length_c   1.000
_cell.angle_alpha   90.00
_cell.angle_beta   90.00
_cell.angle_gamma   90.00
#
_symmetry.space_group_name_H-M   'P 1'
#
loop_
_entity.id
_entity.type
_entity.pdbx_description
1 polymer ?
#
loop_
_entity_poly.entity_id
_entity_poly.type
_entity_poly.pdbx_seq_one_letter_code
_entity_poly.pdbx_strand_id
1 'polypeptide(L)'
;MQFQKKYKPLKSQLMKTFKIWCLFAVSCLLVQNLYSQDIAMVTVAFNDGSAYFGKKLAITDNTIRVEFLHSHSVYEFDKNGTILFSTGSYKVGDKVKMIDVAYYKESYFNEQSLTIPQTGVVNMGVVFADGQVYFGILEQVAGNQFTIYFAHTGSKYDMINQDGKWMVNWTDKGSYPLGFQLLDIFELDEPEVFYFGS
;
A
#
# COMPACT_ATOMS: atom_id res chain seq x y z
N MET A 1 43.27 -29.78 70.19
CA MET A 1 44.03 -29.33 69.01
C MET A 1 43.10 -29.39 67.81
N GLN A 2 42.89 -28.23 67.17
CA GLN A 2 41.80 -27.96 66.23
C GLN A 2 42.12 -28.42 64.80
N PHE A 3 41.11 -28.98 64.13
CA PHE A 3 41.08 -29.19 62.68
C PHE A 3 41.01 -27.84 61.95
N GLN A 4 41.91 -27.61 60.98
CA GLN A 4 41.80 -26.49 60.04
C GLN A 4 41.65 -27.06 58.61
N LYS A 5 40.41 -27.01 58.10
CA LYS A 5 40.04 -27.26 56.70
C LYS A 5 40.62 -26.13 55.84
N LYS A 6 41.41 -26.48 54.83
CA LYS A 6 41.87 -25.51 53.81
C LYS A 6 40.86 -25.49 52.66
N TYR A 7 40.00 -24.47 52.66
CA TYR A 7 39.15 -24.12 51.53
C TYR A 7 39.99 -23.49 50.41
N LYS A 8 39.80 -23.92 49.17
CA LYS A 8 40.06 -23.12 47.95
C LYS A 8 38.81 -23.18 47.06
N PRO A 9 38.34 -22.04 46.51
CA PRO A 9 36.98 -21.89 46.03
C PRO A 9 36.76 -22.36 44.59
N LEU A 10 35.56 -22.89 44.35
CA LEU A 10 34.96 -23.15 43.04
C LEU A 10 34.58 -21.80 42.40
N LYS A 11 35.27 -21.37 41.34
CA LYS A 11 34.80 -20.31 40.44
C LYS A 11 35.21 -20.66 39.02
N SER A 12 34.26 -21.16 38.23
CA SER A 12 34.17 -20.94 36.77
C SER A 12 33.05 -21.81 36.17
N GLN A 13 31.79 -21.56 36.54
CA GLN A 13 30.63 -21.98 35.75
C GLN A 13 29.47 -21.02 36.01
N LEU A 14 29.65 -19.76 35.63
CA LEU A 14 28.52 -18.83 35.50
C LEU A 14 28.96 -17.71 34.58
N MET A 15 28.69 -17.86 33.28
CA MET A 15 28.59 -16.78 32.26
C MET A 15 28.58 -17.40 30.85
N LYS A 16 27.51 -18.12 30.49
CA LYS A 16 27.21 -18.48 29.09
C LYS A 16 25.70 -18.56 28.82
N THR A 17 24.88 -17.64 29.32
CA THR A 17 23.44 -17.62 29.01
C THR A 17 22.81 -16.22 29.11
N PHE A 18 23.47 -15.19 28.59
CA PHE A 18 22.86 -13.84 28.58
C PHE A 18 23.36 -13.00 27.41
N LYS A 19 23.13 -13.45 26.17
CA LYS A 19 23.38 -12.61 24.98
C LYS A 19 22.74 -13.08 23.67
N ILE A 20 21.58 -13.74 23.70
CA ILE A 20 20.75 -13.93 22.48
C ILE A 20 19.28 -13.72 22.85
N TRP A 21 18.83 -12.48 23.10
CA TRP A 21 17.40 -12.15 23.18
C TRP A 21 17.03 -10.71 22.73
N CYS A 22 17.97 -9.95 22.15
CA CYS A 22 17.66 -8.59 21.63
C CYS A 22 17.80 -8.42 20.11
N LEU A 23 18.20 -9.46 19.36
CA LEU A 23 18.38 -9.35 17.90
C LEU A 23 17.19 -9.81 17.05
N PHE A 24 16.16 -10.42 17.65
CA PHE A 24 14.95 -10.86 16.92
C PHE A 24 13.77 -9.89 17.06
N ALA A 25 13.76 -9.00 18.06
CA ALA A 25 12.68 -8.04 18.24
C ALA A 25 12.83 -6.77 17.38
N VAL A 26 14.05 -6.49 16.89
CA VAL A 26 14.33 -5.29 16.07
C VAL A 26 14.08 -5.54 14.58
N SER A 27 14.10 -6.79 14.12
CA SER A 27 13.82 -7.11 12.71
C SER A 27 12.34 -7.08 12.35
N CYS A 28 11.43 -7.22 13.32
CA CYS A 28 9.98 -7.22 13.04
C CYS A 28 9.40 -5.79 12.93
N LEU A 29 10.02 -4.81 13.58
CA LEU A 29 9.54 -3.41 13.58
C LEU A 29 10.07 -2.58 12.39
N LEU A 30 11.14 -3.04 11.74
CA LEU A 30 11.73 -2.34 10.57
C LEU A 30 11.06 -2.69 9.24
N VAL A 31 10.30 -3.79 9.15
CA VAL A 31 9.68 -4.23 7.89
C VAL A 31 8.38 -3.46 7.59
N GLN A 32 7.72 -2.89 8.60
CA GLN A 32 6.41 -2.25 8.40
C GLN A 32 6.47 -0.83 7.83
N ASN A 33 7.61 -0.12 7.94
CA ASN A 33 7.72 1.28 7.50
C ASN A 33 8.30 1.47 6.08
N LEU A 34 8.80 0.42 5.43
CA LEU A 34 9.46 0.56 4.12
C LEU A 34 8.54 0.35 2.92
N TYR A 35 7.32 -0.14 3.11
CA TYR A 35 6.41 -0.41 2.00
C TYR A 35 5.54 0.78 1.60
N SER A 36 5.23 1.71 2.52
CA SER A 36 4.18 2.71 2.25
C SER A 36 4.67 3.91 1.43
N GLN A 37 5.92 4.36 1.63
CA GLN A 37 6.40 5.63 1.03
C GLN A 37 6.61 5.58 -0.49
N ASP A 38 6.66 4.39 -1.10
CA ASP A 38 6.83 4.26 -2.55
C ASP A 38 5.55 3.85 -3.27
N ILE A 39 4.40 3.82 -2.59
CA ILE A 39 3.11 3.54 -3.24
C ILE A 39 2.61 4.82 -3.95
N ALA A 40 2.15 4.67 -5.18
CA ALA A 40 1.48 5.74 -5.90
C ALA A 40 0.41 5.19 -6.85
N MET A 41 -0.71 5.89 -6.92
CA MET A 41 -1.72 5.72 -7.95
C MET A 41 -1.27 6.46 -9.20
N VAL A 42 -1.39 5.80 -10.35
CA VAL A 42 -1.15 6.40 -11.66
C VAL A 42 -2.44 6.39 -12.46
N THR A 43 -2.84 7.54 -12.97
CA THR A 43 -3.96 7.66 -13.90
C THR A 43 -3.40 7.88 -15.29
N VAL A 44 -3.82 7.06 -16.25
CA VAL A 44 -3.42 7.21 -17.65
C VAL A 44 -4.65 7.37 -18.51
N ALA A 45 -4.74 8.48 -19.22
CA ALA A 45 -5.80 8.74 -20.20
C ALA A 45 -5.27 8.53 -21.62
N PHE A 46 -5.90 7.64 -22.39
CA PHE A 46 -5.53 7.28 -23.75
C PHE A 46 -6.23 8.16 -24.78
N ASN A 47 -5.70 8.18 -26.01
CA ASN A 47 -6.21 9.03 -27.08
C ASN A 47 -7.64 8.69 -27.52
N ASP A 48 -8.06 7.45 -27.36
CA ASP A 48 -9.42 6.96 -27.61
C ASP A 48 -10.46 7.44 -26.57
N GLY A 49 -10.02 8.15 -25.52
CA GLY A 49 -10.88 8.62 -24.43
C GLY A 49 -10.99 7.66 -23.25
N SER A 50 -10.37 6.48 -23.33
CA SER A 50 -10.29 5.55 -22.20
C SER A 50 -9.34 6.08 -21.13
N ALA A 51 -9.67 5.89 -19.85
CA ALA A 51 -8.80 6.25 -18.74
C ALA A 51 -8.78 5.13 -17.71
N TYR A 52 -7.58 4.82 -17.19
CA TYR A 52 -7.39 3.70 -16.28
C TYR A 52 -6.49 4.07 -15.11
N PHE A 53 -6.85 3.52 -13.95
CA PHE A 53 -6.01 3.55 -12.75
C PHE A 53 -5.04 2.37 -12.76
N GLY A 54 -3.81 2.65 -12.36
CA GLY A 54 -2.75 1.69 -12.15
C GLY A 54 -1.98 1.98 -10.88
N LYS A 55 -1.16 1.02 -10.48
CA LYS A 55 -0.14 1.21 -9.45
C LYS A 55 1.20 1.49 -10.10
N LYS A 56 1.95 2.43 -9.53
CA LYS A 56 3.33 2.65 -9.90
C LYS A 56 4.15 1.40 -9.63
N LEU A 57 4.96 0.99 -10.61
CA LEU A 57 5.99 -0.03 -10.46
C LEU A 57 7.39 0.60 -10.37
N ALA A 58 7.65 1.66 -11.16
CA ALA A 58 8.88 2.43 -11.12
C ALA A 58 8.65 3.82 -11.73
N ILE A 59 9.35 4.84 -11.23
CA ILE A 59 9.43 6.18 -11.84
C ILE A 59 10.89 6.59 -11.87
N THR A 60 11.29 7.21 -12.98
CA THR A 60 12.55 7.93 -13.16
C THR A 60 12.25 9.32 -13.71
N ASP A 61 13.27 10.17 -13.85
CA ASP A 61 13.14 11.49 -14.48
C ASP A 61 12.59 11.44 -15.92
N ASN A 62 12.69 10.30 -16.60
CA ASN A 62 12.32 10.17 -18.02
C ASN A 62 11.22 9.14 -18.29
N THR A 63 10.95 8.22 -17.37
CA THR A 63 10.03 7.11 -17.59
C THR A 63 9.18 6.80 -16.38
N ILE A 64 7.98 6.28 -16.64
CA ILE A 64 7.09 5.73 -15.63
C ILE A 64 6.61 4.36 -16.06
N ARG A 65 6.71 3.38 -15.15
CA ARG A 65 6.24 2.02 -15.34
C ARG A 65 5.05 1.76 -14.43
N VAL A 66 3.96 1.24 -15.00
CA VAL A 66 2.64 1.14 -14.38
C VAL A 66 2.07 -0.25 -14.62
N GLU A 67 1.41 -0.83 -13.61
CA GLU A 67 0.50 -1.96 -13.78
C GLU A 67 -0.94 -1.47 -13.65
N PHE A 68 -1.77 -1.67 -14.67
CA PHE A 68 -3.18 -1.26 -14.61
C PHE A 68 -4.02 -2.22 -13.78
N LEU A 69 -4.84 -1.67 -12.87
CA LEU A 69 -5.62 -2.46 -11.92
C LEU A 69 -6.74 -3.28 -12.57
N HIS A 70 -7.27 -2.83 -13.72
CA HIS A 70 -8.40 -3.51 -14.37
C HIS A 70 -7.99 -4.74 -15.20
N SER A 71 -6.71 -4.86 -15.56
CA SER A 71 -6.24 -5.91 -16.50
C SER A 71 -4.91 -6.54 -16.13
N HIS A 72 -4.20 -6.03 -15.12
CA HIS A 72 -2.82 -6.39 -14.76
C HIS A 72 -1.83 -6.23 -15.92
N SER A 73 -2.20 -5.48 -16.96
CA SER A 73 -1.29 -5.14 -18.04
C SER A 73 -0.27 -4.13 -17.55
N VAL A 74 0.96 -4.29 -18.01
CA VAL A 74 2.11 -3.47 -17.62
C VAL A 74 2.52 -2.60 -18.80
N TYR A 75 2.69 -1.31 -18.53
CA TYR A 75 3.14 -0.33 -19.50
C TYR A 75 4.34 0.44 -18.96
N GLU A 76 5.20 0.87 -19.85
CA GLU A 76 6.22 1.88 -19.58
C GLU A 76 6.02 3.04 -20.55
N PHE A 77 6.00 4.26 -20.03
CA PHE A 77 5.83 5.48 -20.81
C PHE A 77 7.05 6.37 -20.66
N ASP A 78 7.40 7.10 -21.71
CA ASP A 78 8.37 8.20 -21.62
C ASP A 78 7.70 9.49 -21.12
N LYS A 79 8.53 10.50 -20.80
CA LYS A 79 8.07 11.84 -20.39
C LYS A 79 7.25 12.60 -21.44
N ASN A 80 7.15 12.09 -22.66
CA ASN A 80 6.36 12.67 -23.75
C ASN A 80 5.06 11.85 -23.99
N GLY A 81 4.71 10.97 -23.06
CA GLY A 81 3.50 10.14 -23.12
C GLY A 81 3.55 9.04 -24.17
N THR A 82 4.73 8.67 -24.66
CA THR A 82 4.92 7.60 -25.65
C THR A 82 5.06 6.27 -24.93
N ILE A 83 4.34 5.25 -25.39
CA ILE A 83 4.46 3.88 -24.88
C ILE A 83 5.80 3.29 -25.33
N LEU A 84 6.67 2.95 -24.39
CA LEU A 84 7.96 2.28 -24.61
C LEU A 84 7.84 0.75 -24.46
N PHE A 85 6.94 0.29 -23.60
CA PHE A 85 6.67 -1.12 -23.34
C PHE A 85 5.18 -1.33 -23.06
N SER A 86 4.64 -2.48 -23.46
CA SER A 86 3.24 -2.85 -23.21
C SER A 86 3.07 -4.38 -23.20
N THR A 87 2.34 -4.89 -22.21
CA THR A 87 1.74 -6.24 -22.24
C THR A 87 0.24 -6.21 -22.54
N GLY A 88 -0.34 -5.03 -22.77
CA GLY A 88 -1.78 -4.87 -23.00
C GLY A 88 -2.15 -4.60 -24.46
N SER A 89 -3.32 -3.99 -24.65
CA SER A 89 -3.90 -3.74 -25.98
C SER A 89 -3.20 -2.62 -26.75
N TYR A 90 -2.83 -1.51 -26.09
CA TYR A 90 -2.16 -0.36 -26.71
C TYR A 90 -0.71 -0.69 -27.07
N LYS A 91 -0.21 -0.15 -28.18
CA LYS A 91 1.05 -0.56 -28.81
C LYS A 91 2.20 0.37 -28.45
N VAL A 92 3.40 -0.20 -28.44
CA VAL A 92 4.65 0.58 -28.35
C VAL A 92 4.69 1.59 -29.50
N GLY A 93 5.02 2.84 -29.16
CA GLY A 93 5.00 3.99 -30.07
C GLY A 93 3.68 4.78 -30.05
N ASP A 94 2.59 4.22 -29.52
CA ASP A 94 1.36 4.99 -29.32
C ASP A 94 1.58 6.10 -28.28
N LYS A 95 0.79 7.17 -28.39
CA LYS A 95 0.77 8.26 -27.41
C LYS A 95 -0.47 8.20 -26.55
N VAL A 96 -0.31 8.59 -25.29
CA VAL A 96 -1.41 8.89 -24.37
C VAL A 96 -1.73 10.39 -24.36
N LYS A 97 -2.86 10.77 -23.76
CA LYS A 97 -3.26 12.17 -23.54
C LYS A 97 -2.69 12.73 -22.25
N MET A 98 -2.70 11.93 -21.19
CA MET A 98 -2.29 12.39 -19.87
C MET A 98 -1.80 11.22 -19.04
N ILE A 99 -0.83 11.52 -18.17
CA ILE A 99 -0.39 10.67 -17.06
C ILE A 99 -0.30 11.55 -15.82
N ASP A 100 -1.11 11.24 -14.81
CA ASP A 100 -1.08 11.87 -13.49
C ASP A 100 -0.66 10.85 -12.42
N VAL A 101 0.06 11.31 -11.41
CA VAL A 101 0.58 10.48 -10.31
C VAL A 101 0.14 11.07 -8.98
N ALA A 102 -0.56 10.29 -8.17
CA ALA A 102 -0.91 10.65 -6.80
C ALA A 102 -0.17 9.73 -5.83
N TYR A 103 0.71 10.31 -5.01
CA TYR A 103 1.53 9.54 -4.07
C TYR A 103 0.78 9.22 -2.79
N TYR A 104 1.22 8.16 -2.12
CA TYR A 104 0.85 7.91 -0.73
C TYR A 104 1.12 9.16 0.13
N LYS A 105 0.14 9.58 0.92
CA LYS A 105 0.24 10.74 1.83
C LYS A 105 0.33 10.31 3.29
N GLU A 106 -0.74 9.72 3.81
CA GLU A 106 -0.87 9.40 5.25
C GLU A 106 -1.71 8.13 5.46
N SER A 107 -1.26 7.27 6.38
CA SER A 107 -1.99 6.05 6.79
C SER A 107 -2.92 6.34 7.94
N TYR A 108 -4.10 5.73 7.87
CA TYR A 108 -5.10 5.69 8.92
C TYR A 108 -5.26 4.30 9.53
N PHE A 109 -4.36 3.36 9.22
CA PHE A 109 -4.53 1.96 9.61
C PHE A 109 -4.55 1.74 11.12
N ASN A 110 -3.76 2.52 11.85
CA ASN A 110 -3.71 2.43 13.32
C ASN A 110 -4.86 3.18 14.01
N GLU A 111 -5.72 3.85 13.25
CA GLU A 111 -6.88 4.54 13.80
C GLU A 111 -8.00 3.55 14.12
N GLN A 112 -8.60 3.69 15.31
CA GLN A 112 -9.78 2.93 15.70
C GLN A 112 -11.06 3.46 15.07
N SER A 113 -11.03 4.70 14.59
CA SER A 113 -12.12 5.36 13.89
C SER A 113 -11.51 6.30 12.88
N LEU A 114 -12.02 6.27 11.64
CA LEU A 114 -11.52 7.17 10.62
C LEU A 114 -12.11 8.55 10.87
N THR A 115 -11.25 9.52 11.17
CA THR A 115 -11.65 10.92 11.28
C THR A 115 -11.22 11.71 10.05
N ILE A 116 -11.44 11.14 8.87
CA ILE A 116 -11.15 11.80 7.60
C ILE A 116 -12.25 12.85 7.34
N PRO A 117 -11.92 14.15 7.25
CA PRO A 117 -12.90 15.17 6.88
C PRO A 117 -13.43 14.88 5.48
N GLN A 118 -14.71 14.52 5.34
CA GLN A 118 -15.33 14.28 4.04
C GLN A 118 -15.66 15.59 3.31
N THR A 119 -14.65 16.38 2.97
CA THR A 119 -14.81 17.52 2.07
C THR A 119 -14.45 17.11 0.65
N GLY A 120 -15.46 16.82 -0.18
CA GLY A 120 -15.26 16.46 -1.59
C GLY A 120 -14.99 14.97 -1.82
N VAL A 121 -14.39 14.64 -2.97
CA VAL A 121 -14.01 13.28 -3.36
C VAL A 121 -12.62 13.00 -2.81
N VAL A 122 -12.50 12.03 -1.90
CA VAL A 122 -11.22 11.63 -1.30
C VAL A 122 -10.75 10.33 -1.96
N ASN A 123 -9.60 10.39 -2.64
CA ASN A 123 -8.96 9.20 -3.20
C ASN A 123 -8.16 8.49 -2.11
N MET A 124 -8.44 7.21 -1.92
CA MET A 124 -7.82 6.37 -0.91
C MET A 124 -7.10 5.21 -1.57
N GLY A 125 -6.01 4.77 -0.95
CA GLY A 125 -5.43 3.46 -1.19
C GLY A 125 -5.75 2.48 -0.06
N VAL A 126 -5.87 1.22 -0.43
CA VAL A 126 -6.05 0.09 0.50
C VAL A 126 -5.00 -0.96 0.19
N VAL A 127 -4.28 -1.41 1.22
CA VAL A 127 -3.40 -2.57 1.14
C VAL A 127 -4.10 -3.74 1.83
N PHE A 128 -4.31 -4.83 1.10
CA PHE A 128 -4.91 -6.05 1.62
C PHE A 128 -3.85 -6.96 2.26
N ALA A 129 -4.26 -7.90 3.12
CA ALA A 129 -3.36 -8.85 3.81
C ALA A 129 -2.51 -9.75 2.89
N ASP A 130 -2.87 -9.86 1.61
CA ASP A 130 -2.07 -10.53 0.58
C ASP A 130 -1.02 -9.62 -0.09
N GLY A 131 -0.92 -8.37 0.34
CA GLY A 131 -0.01 -7.36 -0.20
C GLY A 131 -0.51 -6.66 -1.46
N GLN A 132 -1.72 -6.96 -1.95
CA GLN A 132 -2.28 -6.24 -3.09
C GLN A 132 -2.72 -4.84 -2.68
N VAL A 133 -2.49 -3.89 -3.59
CA VAL A 133 -2.82 -2.48 -3.41
C VAL A 133 -3.85 -2.07 -4.44
N TYR A 134 -4.93 -1.46 -3.97
CA TYR A 134 -5.97 -0.91 -4.85
C TYR A 134 -6.33 0.51 -4.42
N PHE A 135 -6.74 1.31 -5.39
CA PHE A 135 -7.14 2.69 -5.19
C PHE A 135 -8.62 2.88 -5.48
N GLY A 136 -9.30 3.65 -4.65
CA GLY A 136 -10.73 3.87 -4.72
C GLY A 136 -11.14 5.21 -4.15
N ILE A 137 -12.44 5.47 -4.22
CA ILE A 137 -13.06 6.70 -3.73
C ILE A 137 -13.73 6.39 -2.41
N LEU A 138 -13.38 7.15 -1.37
CA LEU A 138 -14.07 7.09 -0.08
C LEU A 138 -15.46 7.69 -0.23
N GLU A 139 -16.51 6.89 -0.02
CA GLU A 139 -17.89 7.34 -0.16
C GLU A 139 -18.50 7.74 1.19
N GLN A 140 -18.27 6.93 2.23
CA GLN A 140 -18.87 7.13 3.54
C GLN A 140 -17.90 6.75 4.65
N VAL A 141 -17.95 7.49 5.76
CA VAL A 141 -17.26 7.16 7.01
C VAL A 141 -18.27 7.27 8.16
N ALA A 142 -18.30 6.27 9.03
CA ALA A 142 -19.15 6.23 10.21
C ALA A 142 -18.41 5.51 11.36
N GLY A 143 -17.71 6.27 12.20
CA GLY A 143 -16.99 5.74 13.35
C GLY A 143 -15.88 4.77 12.93
N ASN A 144 -16.01 3.50 13.32
CA ASN A 144 -15.08 2.43 12.99
C ASN A 144 -15.37 1.74 11.65
N GLN A 145 -16.23 2.31 10.80
CA GLN A 145 -16.58 1.76 9.49
C GLN A 145 -16.40 2.80 8.38
N PHE A 146 -16.01 2.35 7.18
CA PHE A 146 -16.04 3.16 5.96
C PHE A 146 -16.47 2.36 4.75
N THR A 147 -16.96 3.07 3.73
CA THR A 147 -17.32 2.53 2.41
C THR A 147 -16.37 3.09 1.36
N ILE A 148 -15.79 2.20 0.55
CA ILE A 148 -14.92 2.57 -0.57
C ILE A 148 -15.44 1.97 -1.88
N TYR A 149 -15.43 2.78 -2.94
CA TYR A 149 -15.72 2.35 -4.30
C TYR A 149 -14.44 2.18 -5.11
N PHE A 150 -14.19 0.97 -5.60
CA PHE A 150 -13.06 0.67 -6.48
C PHE A 150 -13.48 0.79 -7.93
N ALA A 151 -13.11 1.89 -8.60
CA ALA A 151 -13.54 2.17 -9.98
C ALA A 151 -13.04 1.14 -11.01
N HIS A 152 -11.90 0.48 -10.76
CA HIS A 152 -11.32 -0.48 -11.69
C HIS A 152 -12.14 -1.78 -11.83
N THR A 153 -12.88 -2.18 -10.79
CA THR A 153 -13.82 -3.33 -10.77
C THR A 153 -15.27 -2.89 -10.72
N GLY A 154 -15.51 -1.63 -10.35
CA GLY A 154 -16.82 -1.08 -10.02
C GLY A 154 -17.46 -1.69 -8.78
N SER A 155 -16.68 -2.32 -7.90
CA SER A 155 -17.16 -2.94 -6.65
C SER A 155 -17.12 -1.97 -5.48
N LYS A 156 -18.06 -2.13 -4.55
CA LYS A 156 -18.08 -1.42 -3.26
C LYS A 156 -17.71 -2.37 -2.13
N TYR A 157 -17.00 -1.83 -1.15
CA TYR A 157 -16.67 -2.52 0.08
C TYR A 157 -16.99 -1.65 1.28
N ASP A 158 -17.63 -2.25 2.27
CA ASP A 158 -17.64 -1.72 3.62
C ASP A 158 -16.53 -2.39 4.40
N MET A 159 -15.70 -1.59 5.04
CA MET A 159 -14.60 -2.04 5.88
C MET A 159 -14.88 -1.61 7.32
N ILE A 160 -14.57 -2.48 8.27
CA ILE A 160 -14.77 -2.21 9.70
C ILE A 160 -13.47 -2.44 10.47
N ASN A 161 -13.21 -1.59 11.46
CA ASN A 161 -12.21 -1.83 12.47
C ASN A 161 -12.84 -2.59 13.64
N GLN A 162 -12.39 -3.82 13.85
CA GLN A 162 -12.76 -4.62 15.02
C GLN A 162 -11.48 -4.90 15.83
N ASP A 163 -11.46 -4.39 17.07
CA ASP A 163 -10.35 -4.58 18.02
C ASP A 163 -8.97 -4.18 17.45
N GLY A 164 -8.92 -3.06 16.71
CA GLY A 164 -7.70 -2.54 16.10
C GLY A 164 -7.31 -3.22 14.80
N LYS A 165 -8.19 -4.02 14.20
CA LYS A 165 -7.96 -4.69 12.91
C LYS A 165 -9.00 -4.28 11.90
N TRP A 166 -8.56 -3.63 10.83
CA TRP A 166 -9.40 -3.34 9.68
C TRP A 166 -9.64 -4.60 8.85
N MET A 167 -10.90 -4.85 8.48
CA MET A 167 -11.30 -5.98 7.65
C MET A 167 -12.53 -5.69 6.79
N VAL A 168 -12.72 -6.49 5.75
CA VAL A 168 -13.93 -6.49 4.92
C VAL A 168 -15.14 -6.88 5.76
N ASN A 169 -16.14 -6.02 5.85
CA ASN A 169 -17.42 -6.29 6.53
C ASN A 169 -18.53 -6.64 5.54
N TRP A 170 -18.51 -6.03 4.36
CA TRP A 170 -19.46 -6.30 3.29
C TRP A 170 -18.85 -5.97 1.91
N THR A 171 -19.34 -6.62 0.86
CA THR A 171 -19.08 -6.22 -0.53
C THR A 171 -20.25 -6.64 -1.44
N ASP A 172 -20.47 -5.89 -2.52
CA ASP A 172 -21.50 -6.19 -3.52
C ASP A 172 -21.07 -7.35 -4.46
N LYS A 173 -19.91 -7.19 -5.08
CA LYS A 173 -19.32 -8.10 -6.09
C LYS A 173 -17.80 -8.16 -6.00
N GLY A 174 -17.24 -7.71 -4.88
CA GLY A 174 -15.82 -7.78 -4.61
C GLY A 174 -15.31 -9.21 -4.51
N SER A 175 -14.04 -9.41 -4.84
CA SER A 175 -13.36 -10.72 -4.77
C SER A 175 -12.89 -11.07 -3.35
N TYR A 176 -12.67 -10.07 -2.48
CA TYR A 176 -12.23 -10.33 -1.11
C TYR A 176 -13.40 -10.72 -0.20
N PRO A 177 -13.30 -11.86 0.51
CA PRO A 177 -14.39 -12.33 1.36
C PRO A 177 -14.52 -11.50 2.65
N LEU A 178 -15.66 -11.63 3.33
CA LEU A 178 -15.88 -11.01 4.64
C LEU A 178 -14.85 -11.52 5.66
N GLY A 179 -14.37 -10.61 6.51
CA GLY A 179 -13.31 -10.86 7.49
C GLY A 179 -11.89 -10.82 6.90
N PHE A 180 -11.73 -10.63 5.58
CA PHE A 180 -10.40 -10.47 4.99
C PHE A 180 -9.73 -9.19 5.50
N GLN A 181 -8.50 -9.30 6.00
CA GLN A 181 -7.82 -8.22 6.69
C GLN A 181 -7.13 -7.25 5.72
N LEU A 182 -7.00 -6.02 6.18
CA LEU A 182 -6.18 -4.99 5.56
C LEU A 182 -4.82 -4.94 6.27
N LEU A 183 -3.79 -4.49 5.56
CA LEU A 183 -2.50 -4.07 6.13
C LEU A 183 -2.40 -2.56 6.22
N ASP A 184 -3.14 -1.84 5.37
CA ASP A 184 -3.15 -0.39 5.39
C ASP A 184 -4.42 0.19 4.75
N ILE A 185 -4.76 1.39 5.17
CA ILE A 185 -5.69 2.31 4.51
C ILE A 185 -5.01 3.68 4.57
N PHE A 186 -4.93 4.37 3.45
CA PHE A 186 -4.19 5.63 3.37
C PHE A 186 -4.83 6.62 2.39
N GLU A 187 -4.65 7.92 2.65
CA GLU A 187 -4.99 8.99 1.71
C GLU A 187 -3.86 9.16 0.69
N LEU A 188 -4.25 9.61 -0.51
CA LEU A 188 -3.33 10.00 -1.57
C LEU A 188 -3.19 11.53 -1.62
N ASP A 189 -2.02 12.02 -2.01
CA ASP A 189 -1.81 13.43 -2.33
C ASP A 189 -2.63 13.87 -3.54
N GLU A 190 -2.72 15.19 -3.75
CA GLU A 190 -3.26 15.73 -4.99
C GLU A 190 -2.44 15.23 -6.19
N PRO A 191 -3.08 14.83 -7.31
CA PRO A 191 -2.37 14.29 -8.45
C PRO A 191 -1.39 15.31 -9.08
N GLU A 192 -0.15 14.89 -9.26
CA GLU A 192 0.88 15.62 -9.99
C GLU A 192 0.93 15.15 -11.45
N VAL A 193 1.06 16.10 -12.37
CA VAL A 193 1.14 15.80 -13.81
C VAL A 193 2.53 15.25 -14.14
N PHE A 194 2.59 14.00 -14.61
CA PHE A 194 3.80 13.44 -15.21
C PHE A 194 3.90 13.79 -16.70
N TYR A 195 2.76 13.73 -17.41
CA TYR A 195 2.66 14.12 -18.80
C TYR A 195 1.27 14.65 -19.12
N PHE A 196 1.21 15.71 -19.93
CA PHE A 196 -0.03 16.21 -20.51
C PHE A 196 0.19 16.61 -21.97
N GLY A 197 -0.55 15.97 -22.87
CA GLY A 197 -0.54 16.24 -24.30
C GLY A 197 -1.41 17.44 -24.64
N SER A 198 -0.81 18.43 -25.29
CA SER A 198 -1.50 19.58 -25.91
C SER A 198 -2.23 19.20 -27.19
#